data_AF-A0A6U9W5M8-F1
#
_entry.id   AF-A0A6U9W5M8-F1
#
_cell.length_a   1.000
_cell.length_b   1.000
_cell.length_c   1.000
_cell.angle_alpha   90.00
_cell.angle_beta   90.00
_cell.angle_gamma   90.00
#
_symmetry.space_group_name_H-M   'P 1'
#
loop_
_entity.id
_entity.type
_entity.pdbx_description
1 polymer ?
#
loop_
_entity_poly.entity_id
_entity_poly.type
_entity_poly.pdbx_seq_one_letter_code
_entity_poly.pdbx_strand_id
1 'polypeptide(L)'
;MTKAAGRNSSVRNSNNNVIIIFLVAVAIVVNPDRWSKIIKKNPSSCSAVFVEGFAAGGFGGGGFGSTSSAKTKKNSSKKANRKKKKQMITEMATTTNPKNDGNGGASSLETKQPELDKWGLPVATLEDIFPPLPASTKLDPVDSSKDHYDLSEIQEYLKDHVDLGDLTHIFDNQGFAKISNEDGSTIRLRLLHRSPPVLTLDNFLTESECRDVQRVAKSEALTHRVDSATFKGSLSTRTSTSWFCHYTDVPVLLAKAHNILGVPLETMEEPQIVRYKGGEEFSWHYDEIPKSQLSNGGQRVATLLVYLTAVPSSKGGGTTFRDLKESSSSSSPLVMQPQRGSALLFFPSLADGSPDDRTLHKSEVLVGNGQDKDNEDDHKWIVQMWTHQRGYQAALPIGNSNEAARDIMKKTGSALGYISYDNISADTSEISPR
;
A
#
# COMPACT_ATOMS: atom_id res chain seq x y z
N MET A 1 -3.68 -56.54 -32.62
CA MET A 1 -4.59 -56.72 -31.48
C MET A 1 -4.11 -55.83 -30.34
N THR A 2 -5.03 -54.99 -29.84
CA THR A 2 -5.05 -54.24 -28.56
C THR A 2 -3.89 -53.31 -28.15
N LYS A 3 -4.17 -52.00 -28.31
CA LYS A 3 -3.64 -50.86 -27.54
C LYS A 3 -4.05 -50.97 -26.06
N ALA A 4 -3.18 -50.56 -25.14
CA ALA A 4 -3.54 -50.20 -23.77
C ALA A 4 -3.33 -48.69 -23.55
N ALA A 5 -4.36 -48.04 -23.01
CA ALA A 5 -4.53 -46.60 -22.91
C ALA A 5 -3.92 -46.04 -21.62
N GLY A 6 -3.28 -44.87 -21.72
CA GLY A 6 -2.88 -44.04 -20.59
C GLY A 6 -4.09 -43.34 -19.96
N ARG A 7 -4.11 -43.27 -18.62
CA ARG A 7 -5.04 -42.44 -17.85
C ARG A 7 -4.37 -41.10 -17.52
N ASN A 8 -4.89 -40.03 -18.10
CA ASN A 8 -4.69 -38.66 -17.64
C ASN A 8 -5.63 -38.39 -16.45
N SER A 9 -5.09 -38.07 -15.27
CA SER A 9 -5.85 -37.48 -14.18
C SER A 9 -5.86 -35.95 -14.32
N SER A 10 -7.04 -35.40 -14.55
CA SER A 10 -7.30 -33.97 -14.60
C SER A 10 -7.26 -33.38 -13.19
N VAL A 11 -6.22 -32.61 -12.87
CA VAL A 11 -6.20 -31.71 -11.71
C VAL A 11 -6.96 -30.45 -12.11
N ARG A 12 -8.21 -30.31 -11.66
CA ARG A 12 -9.04 -29.11 -11.86
C ARG A 12 -9.03 -28.25 -10.59
N ASN A 13 -8.44 -27.06 -10.72
CA ASN A 13 -8.87 -25.77 -10.17
C ASN A 13 -9.60 -25.79 -8.80
N SER A 14 -8.85 -25.92 -7.71
CA SER A 14 -9.30 -25.58 -6.35
C SER A 14 -8.94 -24.15 -5.93
N ASN A 15 -7.98 -23.50 -6.59
CA ASN A 15 -7.46 -22.18 -6.17
C ASN A 15 -8.37 -20.99 -6.53
N ASN A 16 -9.18 -21.11 -7.58
CA ASN A 16 -10.08 -20.01 -7.98
C ASN A 16 -11.30 -19.87 -7.06
N ASN A 17 -11.74 -20.95 -6.42
CA ASN A 17 -12.93 -20.92 -5.57
C ASN A 17 -12.65 -20.28 -4.21
N VAL A 18 -11.44 -20.46 -3.64
CA VAL A 18 -11.06 -19.85 -2.36
C VAL A 18 -10.90 -18.33 -2.50
N ILE A 19 -10.34 -17.86 -3.62
CA ILE A 19 -10.19 -16.44 -3.95
C ILE A 19 -11.57 -15.77 -4.13
N ILE A 20 -12.51 -16.45 -4.81
CA ILE A 20 -13.86 -15.91 -5.01
C ILE A 20 -14.65 -15.84 -3.69
N ILE A 21 -14.48 -16.82 -2.78
CA ILE A 21 -15.16 -16.83 -1.48
C ILE A 21 -14.65 -15.69 -0.58
N PHE A 22 -13.34 -15.41 -0.60
CA PHE A 22 -12.76 -14.25 0.13
C PHE A 22 -13.25 -12.90 -0.44
N LEU A 23 -13.34 -12.77 -1.77
CA LEU A 23 -13.76 -11.53 -2.43
C LEU A 23 -15.24 -11.19 -2.23
N VAL A 24 -16.11 -12.19 -2.09
CA VAL A 24 -17.55 -11.96 -1.86
C VAL A 24 -17.83 -11.58 -0.39
N ALA A 25 -17.08 -12.12 0.57
CA ALA A 25 -17.20 -11.74 1.98
C ALA A 25 -16.82 -10.26 2.22
N VAL A 26 -15.80 -9.76 1.51
CA VAL A 26 -15.37 -8.35 1.56
C VAL A 26 -16.46 -7.41 1.05
N ALA A 27 -17.23 -7.80 0.02
CA ALA A 27 -18.24 -6.94 -0.58
C ALA A 27 -19.49 -6.75 0.31
N ILE A 28 -19.87 -7.75 1.12
CA ILE A 28 -21.10 -7.73 1.94
C ILE A 28 -20.91 -6.91 3.22
N VAL A 29 -19.71 -6.88 3.79
CA VAL A 29 -19.41 -6.20 5.06
C VAL A 29 -19.22 -4.68 4.90
N VAL A 30 -18.81 -4.21 3.72
CA VAL A 30 -18.43 -2.79 3.50
C VAL A 30 -19.64 -1.87 3.23
N ASN A 31 -20.83 -2.41 2.91
CA ASN A 31 -22.02 -1.57 2.70
C ASN A 31 -23.35 -2.35 2.91
N PRO A 32 -23.74 -2.63 4.17
CA PRO A 32 -24.87 -3.50 4.48
C PRO A 32 -26.22 -2.97 3.96
N ASP A 33 -26.41 -1.64 3.94
CA ASP A 33 -27.64 -1.01 3.45
C ASP A 33 -27.79 -1.04 1.92
N ARG A 34 -26.67 -1.11 1.20
CA ARG A 34 -26.66 -1.24 -0.26
C ARG A 34 -27.05 -2.66 -0.69
N TRP A 35 -26.59 -3.67 0.05
CA TRP A 35 -26.87 -5.08 -0.26
C TRP A 35 -28.25 -5.54 0.22
N SER A 36 -28.76 -5.02 1.33
CA SER A 36 -30.13 -5.32 1.79
C SER A 36 -31.20 -4.91 0.75
N LYS A 37 -30.96 -3.82 0.01
CA LYS A 37 -31.80 -3.35 -1.10
C LYS A 37 -31.68 -4.22 -2.36
N ILE A 38 -30.51 -4.81 -2.62
CA ILE A 38 -30.28 -5.70 -3.78
C ILE A 38 -30.91 -7.08 -3.53
N ILE A 39 -30.79 -7.62 -2.32
CA ILE A 39 -31.37 -8.91 -1.92
C ILE A 39 -32.91 -8.86 -1.97
N LYS A 40 -33.52 -7.74 -1.57
CA LYS A 40 -34.98 -7.52 -1.70
C LYS A 40 -35.47 -7.42 -3.14
N LYS A 41 -34.60 -7.11 -4.11
CA LYS A 41 -34.99 -6.84 -5.51
C LYS A 41 -34.84 -8.06 -6.42
N ASN A 42 -34.08 -9.09 -6.03
CA ASN A 42 -33.89 -10.33 -6.81
C ASN A 42 -33.76 -11.56 -5.88
N PRO A 43 -34.87 -12.06 -5.32
CA PRO A 43 -34.84 -13.19 -4.38
C PRO A 43 -34.44 -14.54 -5.00
N SER A 44 -34.43 -14.66 -6.33
CA SER A 44 -34.20 -15.93 -7.05
C SER A 44 -32.77 -16.17 -7.55
N SER A 45 -31.81 -15.26 -7.30
CA SER A 45 -30.40 -15.41 -7.72
C SER A 45 -29.41 -15.68 -6.59
N CYS A 46 -29.89 -15.95 -5.37
CA CYS A 46 -29.06 -16.36 -4.24
C CYS A 46 -29.37 -17.83 -3.89
N SER A 47 -28.65 -18.77 -4.49
CA SER A 47 -28.56 -20.12 -3.92
C SER A 47 -27.54 -20.07 -2.79
N ALA A 48 -28.01 -20.12 -1.54
CA ALA A 48 -27.18 -20.18 -0.36
C ALA A 48 -26.40 -21.50 -0.32
N VAL A 49 -25.07 -21.44 -0.23
CA VAL A 49 -24.27 -22.56 0.26
C VAL A 49 -24.24 -22.43 1.78
N PHE A 50 -25.21 -23.05 2.44
CA PHE A 50 -25.13 -23.37 3.86
C PHE A 50 -24.15 -24.54 4.01
N VAL A 51 -23.07 -24.32 4.77
CA VAL A 51 -22.30 -25.42 5.37
C VAL A 51 -22.86 -25.57 6.78
N GLU A 52 -23.78 -26.51 6.98
CA GLU A 52 -24.13 -26.99 8.31
C GLU A 52 -23.27 -28.19 8.65
N GLY A 53 -22.57 -28.10 9.78
CA GLY A 53 -22.02 -29.24 10.48
C GLY A 53 -23.15 -30.11 11.05
N PHE A 54 -22.90 -31.41 11.04
CA PHE A 54 -23.50 -32.45 11.87
C PHE A 54 -24.64 -32.03 12.84
N ALA A 55 -25.86 -32.46 12.53
CA ALA A 55 -26.78 -33.08 13.50
C ALA A 55 -27.91 -33.81 12.77
N ALA A 56 -28.36 -34.91 13.36
CA ALA A 56 -29.18 -35.95 12.76
C ALA A 56 -30.70 -35.66 12.78
N GLY A 57 -31.41 -36.26 11.82
CA GLY A 57 -32.76 -36.82 12.02
C GLY A 57 -33.95 -36.08 11.39
N GLY A 58 -34.70 -36.79 10.54
CA GLY A 58 -36.18 -36.67 10.49
C GLY A 58 -36.86 -36.17 9.21
N PHE A 59 -37.20 -37.12 8.33
CA PHE A 59 -38.48 -37.30 7.60
C PHE A 59 -39.31 -36.14 6.97
N GLY A 60 -39.65 -36.36 5.68
CA GLY A 60 -40.95 -36.05 5.01
C GLY A 60 -41.00 -34.73 4.24
N GLY A 61 -41.48 -34.58 2.99
CA GLY A 61 -42.21 -35.44 2.05
C GLY A 61 -43.05 -34.55 1.11
N GLY A 62 -43.06 -34.84 -0.21
CA GLY A 62 -43.98 -34.30 -1.24
C GLY A 62 -43.56 -32.97 -1.90
N GLY A 63 -43.70 -32.70 -3.20
CA GLY A 63 -44.33 -33.38 -4.33
C GLY A 63 -44.84 -32.31 -5.34
N PHE A 64 -44.80 -32.63 -6.64
CA PHE A 64 -45.29 -31.88 -7.84
C PHE A 64 -44.40 -30.71 -8.34
N GLY A 65 -43.96 -30.59 -9.60
CA GLY A 65 -44.27 -31.29 -10.85
C GLY A 65 -44.99 -30.38 -11.84
N SER A 66 -44.29 -29.80 -12.82
CA SER A 66 -44.80 -29.64 -14.20
C SER A 66 -43.74 -29.05 -15.16
N THR A 67 -43.61 -29.73 -16.28
CA THR A 67 -42.82 -29.47 -17.48
C THR A 67 -43.42 -28.40 -18.40
N SER A 68 -42.59 -27.67 -19.16
CA SER A 68 -42.89 -27.37 -20.58
C SER A 68 -41.69 -26.84 -21.37
N SER A 69 -41.21 -27.70 -22.28
CA SER A 69 -40.87 -27.51 -23.70
C SER A 69 -40.05 -26.32 -24.23
N ALA A 70 -39.04 -26.73 -24.99
CA ALA A 70 -38.13 -25.99 -25.84
C ALA A 70 -38.76 -25.31 -27.07
N LYS A 71 -38.10 -24.28 -27.59
CA LYS A 71 -38.16 -23.87 -29.01
C LYS A 71 -36.77 -23.46 -29.52
N THR A 72 -36.31 -24.22 -30.52
CA THR A 72 -35.12 -24.00 -31.35
C THR A 72 -35.49 -23.17 -32.59
N LYS A 73 -34.58 -22.29 -33.05
CA LYS A 73 -34.35 -21.79 -34.44
C LYS A 73 -33.34 -20.63 -34.34
N LYS A 74 -32.37 -20.37 -35.22
CA LYS A 74 -31.86 -21.00 -36.45
C LYS A 74 -30.55 -20.24 -36.77
N ASN A 75 -29.55 -20.92 -37.32
CA ASN A 75 -28.32 -20.34 -37.87
C ASN A 75 -28.58 -19.42 -39.08
N SER A 76 -27.75 -18.38 -39.23
CA SER A 76 -27.33 -17.89 -40.55
C SER A 76 -25.94 -17.24 -40.50
N SER A 77 -25.02 -17.86 -41.23
CA SER A 77 -23.68 -17.39 -41.59
C SER A 77 -23.69 -16.23 -42.59
N LYS A 78 -22.69 -15.34 -42.56
CA LYS A 78 -22.02 -14.77 -43.76
C LYS A 78 -20.64 -14.16 -43.43
N LYS A 79 -19.68 -14.43 -44.33
CA LYS A 79 -18.24 -14.10 -44.32
C LYS A 79 -17.93 -12.69 -44.86
N ALA A 80 -16.78 -12.15 -44.43
CA ALA A 80 -15.78 -11.26 -45.11
C ALA A 80 -16.29 -9.90 -45.68
N ASN A 81 -15.53 -8.79 -45.74
CA ASN A 81 -14.13 -8.63 -46.11
C ASN A 81 -13.63 -7.16 -45.89
N ARG A 82 -12.30 -6.99 -45.71
CA ARG A 82 -11.40 -5.89 -46.14
C ARG A 82 -11.40 -4.46 -45.53
N LYS A 83 -10.26 -4.17 -44.87
CA LYS A 83 -9.32 -3.02 -44.96
C LYS A 83 -9.79 -1.73 -45.67
N LYS A 84 -9.57 -0.57 -45.00
CA LYS A 84 -8.84 0.59 -45.56
C LYS A 84 -8.32 1.54 -44.48
N LYS A 85 -7.08 1.98 -44.69
CA LYS A 85 -6.24 2.93 -43.95
C LYS A 85 -6.31 4.27 -44.71
N LYS A 86 -6.31 5.43 -44.03
CA LYS A 86 -5.85 6.70 -44.62
C LYS A 86 -5.42 7.71 -43.55
N GLN A 87 -4.18 8.19 -43.71
CA GLN A 87 -3.56 9.38 -43.10
C GLN A 87 -4.02 10.66 -43.79
N MET A 88 -3.90 11.80 -43.09
CA MET A 88 -3.49 13.16 -43.56
C MET A 88 -3.40 14.05 -42.30
N ILE A 89 -2.23 14.51 -41.83
CA ILE A 89 -1.33 15.61 -42.27
C ILE A 89 -1.95 17.02 -42.15
N THR A 90 -1.49 17.73 -41.10
CA THR A 90 -0.97 19.11 -41.00
C THR A 90 -1.58 20.27 -41.81
N GLU A 91 -1.96 21.36 -41.12
CA GLU A 91 -1.53 22.74 -41.45
C GLU A 91 -1.76 23.74 -40.29
N MET A 92 -0.71 24.53 -40.01
CA MET A 92 -0.73 25.78 -39.22
C MET A 92 -0.77 26.95 -40.20
N ALA A 93 -1.52 28.02 -39.91
CA ALA A 93 -1.08 29.42 -40.07
C ALA A 93 -2.18 30.45 -39.70
N THR A 94 -1.85 31.26 -38.69
CA THR A 94 -2.12 32.70 -38.47
C THR A 94 -3.11 33.47 -39.35
N THR A 95 -3.97 34.27 -38.71
CA THR A 95 -4.31 35.63 -39.18
C THR A 95 -4.65 36.57 -38.02
N THR A 96 -4.32 37.84 -38.22
CA THR A 96 -4.24 38.96 -37.27
C THR A 96 -5.56 39.69 -37.01
N ASN A 97 -5.63 40.32 -35.83
CA ASN A 97 -6.62 41.25 -35.21
C ASN A 97 -7.08 42.44 -36.12
N PRO A 98 -8.15 43.26 -35.82
CA PRO A 98 -8.31 43.94 -34.51
C PRO A 98 -9.71 44.46 -34.01
N LYS A 99 -9.71 44.92 -32.74
CA LYS A 99 -10.55 45.96 -32.03
C LYS A 99 -11.82 45.58 -31.23
N ASN A 100 -11.68 45.82 -29.91
CA ASN A 100 -12.57 46.47 -28.91
C ASN A 100 -14.10 46.38 -29.04
N ASP A 101 -14.75 45.93 -27.96
CA ASP A 101 -15.48 46.81 -27.03
C ASP A 101 -15.82 46.05 -25.73
N GLY A 102 -15.74 46.75 -24.60
CA GLY A 102 -16.01 46.20 -23.27
C GLY A 102 -17.49 46.13 -22.95
N ASN A 103 -17.90 45.11 -22.21
CA ASN A 103 -18.99 45.23 -21.25
C ASN A 103 -18.90 44.14 -20.18
N GLY A 104 -19.05 44.53 -18.92
CA GLY A 104 -19.14 43.61 -17.79
C GLY A 104 -20.45 42.84 -17.79
N GLY A 105 -20.40 41.57 -17.39
CA GLY A 105 -21.58 40.72 -17.23
C GLY A 105 -21.23 39.50 -16.40
N ALA A 106 -21.97 39.30 -15.32
CA ALA A 106 -21.75 38.33 -14.27
C ALA A 106 -21.35 36.91 -14.75
N SER A 107 -20.31 36.37 -14.11
CA SER A 107 -20.01 34.94 -14.10
C SER A 107 -21.20 34.18 -13.51
N SER A 108 -22.04 33.63 -14.39
CA SER A 108 -23.01 32.61 -14.02
C SER A 108 -22.24 31.40 -13.48
N LEU A 109 -22.42 31.10 -12.19
CA LEU A 109 -22.08 29.81 -11.62
C LEU A 109 -22.92 28.76 -12.36
N GLU A 110 -22.37 28.18 -13.41
CA GLU A 110 -22.91 26.97 -14.02
C GLU A 110 -22.89 25.87 -12.96
N THR A 111 -24.04 25.66 -12.31
CA THR A 111 -24.31 24.46 -11.54
C THR A 111 -24.37 23.28 -12.52
N LYS A 112 -23.22 22.67 -12.79
CA LYS A 112 -23.15 21.39 -13.51
C LYS A 112 -24.02 20.39 -12.77
N GLN A 113 -24.95 19.75 -13.48
CA GLN A 113 -25.72 18.65 -12.91
C GLN A 113 -24.77 17.54 -12.42
N PRO A 114 -25.01 16.94 -11.25
CA PRO A 114 -24.13 15.92 -10.71
C PRO A 114 -24.08 14.72 -11.66
N GLU A 115 -22.88 14.27 -11.99
CA GLU A 115 -22.68 13.06 -12.75
C GLU A 115 -23.27 11.87 -11.97
N LEU A 116 -24.15 11.12 -12.63
CA LEU A 116 -24.83 9.98 -12.02
C LEU A 116 -24.16 8.68 -12.47
N ASP A 117 -24.02 7.74 -11.55
CA ASP A 117 -23.54 6.41 -11.83
C ASP A 117 -24.58 5.58 -12.63
N LYS A 118 -24.22 4.33 -12.96
CA LYS A 118 -25.09 3.40 -13.69
C LYS A 118 -26.42 3.06 -13.00
N TRP A 119 -26.60 3.48 -11.75
CA TRP A 119 -27.82 3.29 -10.96
C TRP A 119 -28.60 4.60 -10.76
N GLY A 120 -28.14 5.71 -11.34
CA GLY A 120 -28.77 7.02 -11.19
C GLY A 120 -28.45 7.71 -9.87
N LEU A 121 -27.40 7.29 -9.16
CA LEU A 121 -26.93 7.95 -7.92
C LEU A 121 -25.75 8.87 -8.23
N PRO A 122 -25.58 10.01 -7.53
CA PRO A 122 -24.38 10.82 -7.66
C PRO A 122 -23.12 9.97 -7.52
N VAL A 123 -22.16 10.14 -8.42
CA VAL A 123 -20.85 9.51 -8.28
C VAL A 123 -20.19 10.05 -7.00
N ALA A 124 -19.76 9.15 -6.12
CA ALA A 124 -19.08 9.54 -4.89
C ALA A 124 -17.82 10.36 -5.22
N THR A 125 -17.74 11.55 -4.67
CA THR A 125 -16.59 12.45 -4.79
C THR A 125 -15.46 12.01 -3.87
N LEU A 126 -14.27 12.60 -4.03
CA LEU A 126 -13.16 12.38 -3.09
C LEU A 126 -13.51 12.82 -1.67
N GLU A 127 -14.35 13.85 -1.50
CA GLU A 127 -14.80 14.32 -0.18
C GLU A 127 -15.83 13.37 0.44
N ASP A 128 -16.63 12.67 -0.38
CA ASP A 128 -17.55 11.64 0.11
C ASP A 128 -16.78 10.39 0.61
N ILE A 129 -15.63 10.09 -0.02
CA ILE A 129 -14.78 8.94 0.34
C ILE A 129 -13.85 9.30 1.50
N PHE A 130 -13.24 10.48 1.44
CA PHE A 130 -12.29 11.01 2.41
C PHE A 130 -12.77 12.39 2.86
N PRO A 131 -13.66 12.47 3.86
CA PRO A 131 -14.15 13.75 4.33
C PRO A 131 -13.02 14.66 4.83
N PRO A 132 -13.23 15.99 4.79
CA PRO A 132 -12.28 16.92 5.38
C PRO A 132 -12.18 16.69 6.88
N LEU A 133 -10.99 16.92 7.44
CA LEU A 133 -10.79 16.84 8.87
C LEU A 133 -11.66 17.87 9.60
N PRO A 134 -12.14 17.58 10.82
CA PRO A 134 -12.80 18.57 11.66
C PRO A 134 -11.92 19.82 11.82
N ALA A 135 -12.52 21.02 11.81
CA ALA A 135 -11.78 22.28 11.93
C ALA A 135 -11.00 22.39 13.25
N SER A 136 -11.38 21.64 14.28
CA SER A 136 -10.67 21.54 15.57
C SER A 136 -9.45 20.62 15.56
N THR A 137 -9.18 19.92 14.45
CA THR A 137 -8.08 18.96 14.35
C THR A 137 -6.75 19.69 14.41
N LYS A 138 -5.92 19.35 15.41
CA LYS A 138 -4.60 19.95 15.56
C LYS A 138 -3.64 19.41 14.51
N LEU A 139 -3.16 20.31 13.66
CA LEU A 139 -2.09 20.11 12.69
C LEU A 139 -0.96 21.07 13.05
N ASP A 140 0.22 20.53 13.33
CA ASP A 140 1.37 21.34 13.76
C ASP A 140 2.58 21.03 12.88
N PRO A 141 2.90 21.89 11.88
CA PRO A 141 4.07 21.71 11.04
C PRO A 141 5.35 22.01 11.84
N VAL A 142 6.51 21.58 11.32
CA VAL A 142 7.79 21.99 11.92
C VAL A 142 8.02 23.50 11.78
N ASP A 143 8.84 24.05 12.67
CA ASP A 143 9.24 25.46 12.68
C ASP A 143 10.30 25.67 11.59
N SER A 144 9.99 26.50 10.60
CA SER A 144 10.90 26.78 9.48
C SER A 144 12.16 27.55 9.88
N SER A 145 12.21 28.11 11.09
CA SER A 145 13.41 28.76 11.64
C SER A 145 14.37 27.78 12.34
N LYS A 146 13.94 26.54 12.61
CA LYS A 146 14.79 25.51 13.21
C LYS A 146 15.46 24.65 12.15
N ASP A 147 16.79 24.57 12.23
CA ASP A 147 17.58 23.69 11.36
C ASP A 147 17.47 22.21 11.72
N HIS A 148 17.23 21.90 12.99
CA HIS A 148 17.00 20.55 13.50
C HIS A 148 16.16 20.57 14.79
N TYR A 149 15.67 19.38 15.16
CA TYR A 149 15.01 19.11 16.43
C TYR A 149 15.87 18.14 17.22
N ASP A 150 16.03 18.41 18.52
CA ASP A 150 16.75 17.51 19.39
C ASP A 150 15.96 16.20 19.62
N LEU A 151 16.66 15.12 19.97
CA LEU A 151 16.03 13.81 20.20
C LEU A 151 14.93 13.84 21.26
N SER A 152 15.12 14.62 22.33
CA SER A 152 14.10 14.78 23.38
C SER A 152 12.83 15.45 22.86
N GLU A 153 12.95 16.41 21.93
CA GLU A 153 11.78 17.01 21.27
C GLU A 153 11.07 15.99 20.38
N ILE A 154 11.83 15.23 19.59
CA ILE A 154 11.26 14.17 18.74
C ILE A 154 10.51 13.14 19.58
N GLN A 155 11.09 12.67 20.69
CA GLN A 155 10.45 11.73 21.61
C GLN A 155 9.15 12.29 22.21
N GLU A 156 9.12 13.57 22.58
CA GLU A 156 7.90 14.21 23.09
C GLU A 156 6.78 14.25 22.02
N TYR A 157 7.11 14.49 20.75
CA TYR A 157 6.11 14.43 19.66
C TYR A 157 5.63 13.01 19.37
N LEU A 158 6.42 11.99 19.70
CA LEU A 158 6.10 10.58 19.52
C LEU A 158 5.33 9.95 20.69
N LYS A 159 5.17 10.63 21.82
CA LYS A 159 4.63 10.05 23.07
C LYS A 159 3.28 9.32 22.96
N ASP A 160 2.43 9.73 22.03
CA ASP A 160 1.10 9.14 21.80
C ASP A 160 1.13 8.02 20.73
N HIS A 161 2.29 7.72 20.16
CA HIS A 161 2.51 6.75 19.08
C HIS A 161 3.35 5.57 19.58
N VAL A 162 3.61 4.59 18.70
CA VAL A 162 4.43 3.43 19.05
C VAL A 162 5.80 3.86 19.58
N ASP A 163 6.21 3.25 20.68
CA ASP A 163 7.52 3.48 21.28
C ASP A 163 8.61 2.93 20.34
N LEU A 164 9.46 3.83 19.85
CA LEU A 164 10.62 3.50 19.01
C LEU A 164 11.87 3.14 19.85
N GLY A 165 11.70 3.02 21.17
CA GLY A 165 12.78 2.80 22.12
C GLY A 165 13.64 4.04 22.34
N ASP A 166 14.75 3.85 23.04
CA ASP A 166 15.69 4.92 23.32
C ASP A 166 16.59 5.22 22.11
N LEU A 167 16.13 6.15 21.29
CA LEU A 167 16.84 6.67 20.12
C LEU A 167 18.20 7.29 20.48
N THR A 168 18.44 7.69 21.74
CA THR A 168 19.71 8.31 22.15
C THR A 168 20.87 7.34 22.12
N HIS A 169 20.64 6.02 22.12
CA HIS A 169 21.69 5.04 21.92
C HIS A 169 22.20 5.03 20.47
N ILE A 170 21.34 5.34 19.50
CA ILE A 170 21.65 5.26 18.08
C ILE A 170 22.05 6.61 17.49
N PHE A 171 21.40 7.69 17.92
CA PHE A 171 21.57 9.02 17.37
C PHE A 171 22.22 9.98 18.38
N ASP A 172 22.96 10.96 17.90
CA ASP A 172 23.31 12.14 18.68
C ASP A 172 22.14 13.15 18.73
N ASN A 173 22.30 14.22 19.50
CA ASN A 173 21.26 15.24 19.64
C ASN A 173 20.94 15.97 18.32
N GLN A 174 21.83 15.95 17.33
CA GLN A 174 21.59 16.56 16.01
C GLN A 174 20.88 15.59 15.05
N GLY A 175 20.56 14.37 15.51
CA GLY A 175 19.90 13.33 14.74
C GLY A 175 20.84 12.53 13.84
N PHE A 176 22.16 12.65 13.99
CA PHE A 176 23.10 11.81 13.24
C PHE A 176 23.34 10.49 13.96
N ALA A 177 23.32 9.38 13.22
CA ALA A 177 23.64 8.08 13.78
C ALA A 177 25.10 8.02 14.22
N LYS A 178 25.35 7.39 15.37
CA LYS A 178 26.69 7.18 15.93
C LYS A 178 27.49 6.13 15.18
N ILE A 179 26.79 5.28 14.42
CA ILE A 179 27.36 4.25 13.56
C ILE A 179 27.11 4.65 12.11
N SER A 180 28.19 4.77 11.34
CA SER A 180 28.11 5.00 9.90
C SER A 180 27.80 3.71 9.15
N ASN A 181 27.15 3.84 8.00
CA ASN A 181 26.99 2.75 7.05
C ASN A 181 28.35 2.31 6.48
N GLU A 182 28.38 1.14 5.82
CA GLU A 182 29.60 0.58 5.22
C GLU A 182 30.25 1.48 4.16
N ASP A 183 29.47 2.32 3.48
CA ASP A 183 29.96 3.30 2.50
C ASP A 183 30.47 4.61 3.14
N GLY A 184 30.48 4.70 4.47
CA GLY A 184 30.88 5.88 5.24
C GLY A 184 29.78 6.94 5.39
N SER A 185 28.62 6.78 4.74
CA SER A 185 27.48 7.67 4.96
C SER A 185 26.91 7.48 6.37
N THR A 186 26.30 8.52 6.93
CA THR A 186 25.68 8.46 8.25
C THR A 186 24.18 8.71 8.11
N ILE A 187 23.40 7.91 8.83
CA ILE A 187 21.94 8.06 8.87
C ILE A 187 21.61 9.37 9.59
N ARG A 188 20.71 10.17 9.02
CA ARG A 188 20.23 11.41 9.66
C ARG A 188 18.73 11.35 9.90
N LEU A 189 18.32 11.28 11.16
CA LEU A 189 16.94 11.41 11.59
C LEU A 189 16.51 12.89 11.58
N ARG A 190 15.40 13.19 10.91
CA ARG A 190 14.81 14.54 10.89
C ARG A 190 13.30 14.48 11.05
N LEU A 191 12.76 15.47 11.75
CA LEU A 191 11.33 15.69 11.86
C LEU A 191 10.82 16.51 10.66
N LEU A 192 9.77 16.03 10.01
CA LEU A 192 9.09 16.69 8.89
C LEU A 192 7.77 17.33 9.31
N HIS A 193 7.12 16.79 10.33
CA HIS A 193 5.86 17.32 10.89
C HIS A 193 5.78 16.97 12.38
N ARG A 194 5.21 17.83 13.24
CA ARG A 194 5.15 17.61 14.70
C ARG A 194 3.89 16.87 15.14
N SER A 195 2.73 17.21 14.59
CA SER A 195 1.45 16.60 14.99
C SER A 195 0.50 16.48 13.80
N PRO A 196 0.29 15.28 13.22
CA PRO A 196 0.95 14.02 13.58
C PRO A 196 2.45 14.06 13.28
N PRO A 197 3.28 13.30 14.03
CA PRO A 197 4.69 13.19 13.74
C PRO A 197 4.94 12.49 12.39
N VAL A 198 5.77 13.11 11.57
CA VAL A 198 6.30 12.50 10.33
C VAL A 198 7.81 12.68 10.37
N LEU A 199 8.55 11.61 10.17
CA LEU A 199 10.00 11.56 10.28
C LEU A 199 10.61 11.11 8.96
N THR A 200 11.84 11.53 8.71
CA THR A 200 12.69 10.98 7.65
C THR A 200 14.01 10.50 8.24
N LEU A 201 14.52 9.40 7.69
CA LEU A 201 15.87 8.91 7.93
C LEU A 201 16.63 8.97 6.61
N ASP A 202 17.46 9.99 6.45
CA ASP A 202 18.32 10.11 5.27
C ASP A 202 19.41 9.05 5.33
N ASN A 203 19.83 8.51 4.18
CA ASN A 203 20.84 7.45 4.07
C ASN A 203 20.51 6.18 4.89
N PHE A 204 19.22 5.91 5.14
CA PHE A 204 18.79 4.74 5.90
C PHE A 204 19.27 3.44 5.26
N LEU A 205 19.13 3.29 3.93
CA LEU A 205 19.82 2.27 3.15
C LEU A 205 20.92 2.91 2.30
N THR A 206 22.05 2.23 2.16
CA THR A 206 23.07 2.60 1.16
C THR A 206 22.57 2.30 -0.24
N GLU A 207 23.28 2.80 -1.25
CA GLU A 207 22.96 2.45 -2.64
C GLU A 207 23.08 0.95 -2.90
N SER A 208 24.10 0.28 -2.34
CA SER A 208 24.28 -1.17 -2.51
C SER A 208 23.12 -1.94 -1.89
N GLU A 209 22.73 -1.58 -0.66
CA GLU A 209 21.61 -2.19 0.04
C GLU A 209 20.28 -1.98 -0.70
N CYS A 210 20.06 -0.80 -1.29
CA CYS A 210 18.87 -0.56 -2.14
C CYS A 210 18.82 -1.53 -3.32
N ARG A 211 19.95 -1.71 -4.02
CA ARG A 211 20.06 -2.62 -5.16
C ARG A 211 19.85 -4.08 -4.75
N ASP A 212 20.33 -4.46 -3.57
CA ASP A 212 20.13 -5.80 -3.01
C ASP A 212 18.65 -6.07 -2.74
N VAL A 213 17.94 -5.13 -2.12
CA VAL A 213 16.48 -5.22 -1.93
C VAL A 213 15.76 -5.30 -3.27
N GLN A 214 16.09 -4.46 -4.26
CA GLN A 214 15.47 -4.54 -5.59
C GLN A 214 15.72 -5.88 -6.29
N ARG A 215 16.85 -6.56 -6.02
CA ARG A 215 17.17 -7.87 -6.59
C ARG A 215 16.22 -8.95 -6.11
N VAL A 216 15.70 -8.85 -4.88
CA VAL A 216 14.70 -9.77 -4.32
C VAL A 216 13.46 -9.81 -5.21
N ALA A 217 12.94 -8.64 -5.61
CA ALA A 217 11.79 -8.52 -6.51
C ALA A 217 12.02 -9.09 -7.92
N LYS A 218 13.28 -9.24 -8.35
CA LYS A 218 13.63 -9.85 -9.65
C LYS A 218 13.66 -11.38 -9.59
N SER A 219 13.59 -11.97 -8.40
CA SER A 219 13.60 -13.42 -8.20
C SER A 219 12.18 -13.95 -7.96
N GLU A 220 11.64 -14.69 -8.93
CA GLU A 220 10.33 -15.34 -8.79
C GLU A 220 10.30 -16.42 -7.69
N ALA A 221 11.47 -16.94 -7.30
CA ALA A 221 11.58 -17.94 -6.23
C ALA A 221 11.50 -17.32 -4.81
N LEU A 222 11.77 -16.03 -4.68
CA LEU A 222 11.90 -15.33 -3.38
C LEU A 222 10.70 -14.44 -3.06
N THR A 223 9.76 -14.29 -3.99
CA THR A 223 8.69 -13.30 -3.85
C THR A 223 7.34 -13.80 -4.33
N HIS A 224 6.29 -13.26 -3.72
CA HIS A 224 4.93 -13.37 -4.23
C HIS A 224 4.57 -12.08 -4.97
N ARG A 225 4.63 -12.12 -6.31
CA ARG A 225 4.30 -10.97 -7.15
C ARG A 225 2.79 -10.80 -7.27
N VAL A 226 2.33 -9.58 -7.03
CA VAL A 226 0.95 -9.13 -7.25
C VAL A 226 0.98 -7.93 -8.18
N ASP A 227 0.30 -8.04 -9.32
CA ASP A 227 -0.03 -6.87 -10.12
C ASP A 227 -1.22 -6.18 -9.43
N SER A 228 -0.95 -5.09 -8.71
CA SER A 228 -1.92 -4.39 -7.85
C SER A 228 -2.89 -3.53 -8.66
N ALA A 229 -3.45 -4.07 -9.74
CA ALA A 229 -4.44 -3.40 -10.56
C ALA A 229 -5.73 -3.19 -9.75
N THR A 230 -6.24 -1.95 -9.75
CA THR A 230 -7.42 -1.55 -8.98
C THR A 230 -8.62 -2.47 -9.24
N PHE A 231 -9.10 -3.15 -8.20
CA PHE A 231 -10.31 -3.95 -8.26
C PHE A 231 -11.56 -3.07 -8.32
N LYS A 232 -12.61 -3.53 -9.03
CA LYS A 232 -13.91 -2.83 -9.04
C LYS A 232 -14.49 -2.80 -7.63
N GLY A 233 -14.53 -1.62 -7.02
CA GLY A 233 -15.06 -1.39 -5.66
C GLY A 233 -14.02 -1.02 -4.60
N SER A 234 -12.74 -0.92 -4.96
CA SER A 234 -11.71 -0.32 -4.09
C SER A 234 -11.97 1.18 -3.92
N LEU A 235 -11.79 1.71 -2.70
CA LEU A 235 -11.87 3.14 -2.40
C LEU A 235 -10.66 3.90 -2.96
N SER A 236 -9.51 3.22 -3.06
CA SER A 236 -8.27 3.75 -3.62
C SER A 236 -7.89 3.03 -4.92
N THR A 237 -7.30 3.78 -5.84
CA THR A 237 -6.72 3.29 -7.08
C THR A 237 -5.22 3.08 -6.89
N ARG A 238 -4.75 1.85 -7.08
CA ARG A 238 -3.33 1.50 -7.17
C ARG A 238 -3.07 0.93 -8.57
N THR A 239 -1.96 1.34 -9.18
CA THR A 239 -1.56 0.89 -10.52
C THR A 239 -0.12 0.35 -10.56
N SER A 240 0.51 0.20 -9.40
CA SER A 240 1.88 -0.33 -9.25
C SER A 240 1.99 -1.84 -9.40
N THR A 241 3.22 -2.34 -9.57
CA THR A 241 3.59 -3.74 -9.33
C THR A 241 4.12 -3.93 -7.91
N SER A 242 3.73 -5.01 -7.23
CA SER A 242 4.14 -5.28 -5.84
C SER A 242 4.66 -6.70 -5.66
N TRP A 243 5.59 -6.88 -4.72
CA TRP A 243 6.17 -8.16 -4.35
C TRP A 243 6.23 -8.26 -2.83
N PHE A 244 5.59 -9.29 -2.27
CA PHE A 244 5.78 -9.66 -0.88
C PHE A 244 7.02 -10.52 -0.76
N CYS A 245 7.89 -10.22 0.19
CA CYS A 245 9.20 -10.86 0.36
C CYS A 245 9.19 -11.73 1.60
N HIS A 246 9.96 -12.82 1.60
CA HIS A 246 10.26 -13.48 2.87
C HIS A 246 11.11 -12.56 3.74
N TYR A 247 10.91 -12.61 5.07
CA TYR A 247 11.73 -11.85 6.01
C TYR A 247 13.23 -12.15 5.82
N THR A 248 13.58 -13.41 5.55
CA THR A 248 14.97 -13.86 5.36
C THR A 248 15.66 -13.24 4.15
N ASP A 249 14.92 -12.71 3.18
CA ASP A 249 15.48 -12.18 1.93
C ASP A 249 15.82 -10.69 2.00
N VAL A 250 15.38 -10.00 3.06
CA VAL A 250 15.65 -8.57 3.31
C VAL A 250 16.28 -8.33 4.69
N PRO A 251 17.33 -9.07 5.08
CA PRO A 251 17.83 -9.07 6.45
C PRO A 251 18.39 -7.72 6.89
N VAL A 252 18.94 -6.91 5.97
CA VAL A 252 19.44 -5.56 6.25
C VAL A 252 18.30 -4.61 6.64
N LEU A 253 17.17 -4.66 5.91
CA LEU A 253 15.99 -3.85 6.23
C LEU A 253 15.48 -4.18 7.64
N LEU A 254 15.36 -5.48 7.96
CA LEU A 254 14.90 -5.94 9.27
C LEU A 254 15.87 -5.54 10.37
N ALA A 255 17.17 -5.76 10.17
CA ALA A 255 18.19 -5.41 11.15
C ALA A 255 18.20 -3.90 11.43
N LYS A 256 18.10 -3.05 10.40
CA LYS A 256 18.03 -1.60 10.56
C LYS A 256 16.74 -1.16 11.23
N ALA A 257 15.58 -1.66 10.79
CA ALA A 257 14.31 -1.31 11.44
C ALA A 257 14.28 -1.74 12.92
N HIS A 258 14.80 -2.92 13.24
CA HIS A 258 14.86 -3.42 14.60
C HIS A 258 15.82 -2.61 15.49
N ASN A 259 17.07 -2.45 15.05
CA ASN A 259 18.10 -1.86 15.89
C ASN A 259 18.09 -0.32 15.91
N ILE A 260 17.59 0.33 14.86
CA ILE A 260 17.54 1.81 14.79
C ILE A 260 16.22 2.36 15.32
N LEU A 261 15.10 1.70 15.00
CA LEU A 261 13.76 2.17 15.33
C LEU A 261 13.11 1.40 16.48
N GLY A 262 13.82 0.45 17.09
CA GLY A 262 13.32 -0.34 18.23
C GLY A 262 12.16 -1.27 17.89
N VAL A 263 11.83 -1.47 16.61
CA VAL A 263 10.65 -2.23 16.20
C VAL A 263 10.90 -3.73 16.44
N PRO A 264 10.06 -4.44 17.22
CA PRO A 264 10.20 -5.88 17.41
C PRO A 264 9.87 -6.66 16.13
N LEU A 265 10.69 -7.65 15.80
CA LEU A 265 10.52 -8.49 14.60
C LEU A 265 9.14 -9.19 14.57
N GLU A 266 8.59 -9.51 15.74
CA GLU A 266 7.30 -10.16 15.91
C GLU A 266 6.11 -9.28 15.49
N THR A 267 6.31 -7.97 15.42
CA THR A 267 5.28 -6.98 15.05
C THR A 267 5.43 -6.47 13.62
N MET A 268 6.51 -6.83 12.93
CA MET A 268 6.75 -6.41 11.56
C MET A 268 5.86 -7.19 10.60
N GLU A 269 5.09 -6.50 9.75
CA GLU A 269 4.43 -7.10 8.59
C GLU A 269 5.46 -7.54 7.55
N GLU A 270 5.13 -8.52 6.70
CA GLU A 270 6.03 -8.93 5.62
C GLU A 270 6.41 -7.73 4.72
N PRO A 271 7.72 -7.48 4.48
CA PRO A 271 8.14 -6.38 3.64
C PRO A 271 7.61 -6.47 2.22
N GLN A 272 7.11 -5.35 1.71
CA GLN A 272 6.56 -5.24 0.37
C GLN A 272 7.44 -4.33 -0.49
N ILE A 273 8.01 -4.88 -1.57
CA ILE A 273 8.69 -4.10 -2.61
C ILE A 273 7.64 -3.65 -3.62
N VAL A 274 7.70 -2.38 -4.04
CA VAL A 274 6.72 -1.78 -4.95
C VAL A 274 7.44 -0.99 -6.03
N ARG A 275 6.92 -1.08 -7.25
CA ARG A 275 7.42 -0.37 -8.42
C ARG A 275 6.30 0.38 -9.12
N TYR A 276 6.54 1.65 -9.41
CA TYR A 276 5.68 2.52 -10.22
C TYR A 276 6.40 2.87 -11.52
N LYS A 277 5.72 2.65 -12.66
CA LYS A 277 6.09 3.16 -13.99
C LYS A 277 5.56 4.56 -14.21
N GLY A 278 6.06 5.21 -15.27
CA GLY A 278 5.42 6.40 -15.82
C GLY A 278 3.91 6.21 -16.01
N GLY A 279 3.12 7.11 -15.42
CA GLY A 279 1.66 7.09 -15.37
C GLY A 279 1.06 6.28 -14.21
N GLU A 280 1.87 5.52 -13.46
CA GLU A 280 1.39 4.76 -12.30
C GLU A 280 1.39 5.64 -11.03
N GLU A 281 0.47 5.33 -10.11
CA GLU A 281 0.28 6.02 -8.84
C GLU A 281 -0.29 5.08 -7.78
N PHE A 282 -0.41 5.60 -6.56
CA PHE A 282 -1.30 5.06 -5.55
C PHE A 282 -2.12 6.23 -5.00
N SER A 283 -3.39 6.31 -5.36
CA SER A 283 -4.29 7.39 -4.97
C SER A 283 -4.44 7.50 -3.46
N TRP A 284 -5.14 8.53 -2.98
CA TRP A 284 -5.45 8.73 -1.56
C TRP A 284 -5.92 7.44 -0.87
N HIS A 285 -5.28 7.12 0.25
CA HIS A 285 -5.59 5.97 1.10
C HIS A 285 -5.07 6.18 2.52
N TYR A 286 -5.57 5.34 3.42
CA TYR A 286 -5.02 5.13 4.74
C TYR A 286 -4.28 3.80 4.77
N ASP A 287 -3.26 3.72 5.62
CA ASP A 287 -2.56 2.47 5.89
C ASP A 287 -3.23 1.63 6.97
N GLU A 288 -4.26 2.17 7.64
CA GLU A 288 -5.03 1.47 8.66
C GLU A 288 -5.70 0.20 8.13
N ILE A 289 -5.81 -0.79 9.02
CA ILE A 289 -6.51 -2.04 8.80
C ILE A 289 -7.99 -1.83 9.19
N PRO A 290 -8.94 -2.29 8.36
CA PRO A 290 -10.36 -2.26 8.69
C PRO A 290 -10.65 -2.98 10.02
N LYS A 291 -11.58 -2.44 10.82
CA LYS A 291 -11.92 -2.98 12.16
C LYS A 291 -12.25 -4.48 12.18
N SER A 292 -12.79 -5.03 11.10
CA SER A 292 -13.11 -6.45 10.97
C SER A 292 -11.91 -7.38 10.75
N GLN A 293 -10.71 -6.83 10.50
CA GLN A 293 -9.49 -7.56 10.16
C GLN A 293 -8.38 -7.42 11.21
N LEU A 294 -8.67 -6.83 12.37
CA LEU A 294 -7.70 -6.57 13.44
C LEU A 294 -7.29 -7.82 14.25
N SER A 295 -7.73 -9.02 13.85
CA SER A 295 -7.43 -10.26 14.59
C SER A 295 -5.96 -10.67 14.50
N ASN A 296 -5.27 -10.30 13.42
CA ASN A 296 -3.84 -10.59 13.20
C ASN A 296 -3.03 -9.32 13.41
N GLY A 297 -2.25 -9.21 14.48
CA GLY A 297 -1.43 -8.03 14.77
C GLY A 297 -2.16 -6.78 15.27
N GLY A 298 -3.48 -6.67 15.07
CA GLY A 298 -4.22 -5.48 15.44
C GLY A 298 -4.14 -4.40 14.37
N GLN A 299 -3.95 -3.15 14.80
CA GLN A 299 -3.81 -2.02 13.89
C GLN A 299 -2.34 -1.80 13.49
N ARG A 300 -2.09 -1.25 12.31
CA ARG A 300 -0.78 -0.76 11.90
C ARG A 300 -0.49 0.57 12.58
N VAL A 301 0.50 0.57 13.46
CA VAL A 301 0.88 1.72 14.29
C VAL A 301 2.03 2.54 13.69
N ALA A 302 2.80 1.96 12.76
CA ALA A 302 3.81 2.70 12.00
C ALA A 302 3.96 2.15 10.58
N THR A 303 4.31 3.04 9.66
CA THR A 303 4.70 2.74 8.28
C THR A 303 6.13 3.20 8.06
N LEU A 304 7.03 2.26 7.76
CA LEU A 304 8.37 2.54 7.26
C LEU A 304 8.37 2.37 5.73
N LEU A 305 8.60 3.44 4.99
CA LEU A 305 8.68 3.44 3.53
C LEU A 305 10.07 3.92 3.10
N VAL A 306 10.85 3.08 2.44
CA VAL A 306 12.20 3.40 1.97
C VAL A 306 12.22 3.52 0.45
N TYR A 307 12.76 4.62 -0.06
CA TYR A 307 12.95 4.82 -1.50
C TYR A 307 14.19 4.08 -1.99
N LEU A 308 14.00 3.15 -2.91
CA LEU A 308 15.09 2.36 -3.50
C LEU A 308 15.68 3.02 -4.75
N THR A 309 14.96 3.96 -5.35
CA THR A 309 15.44 4.82 -6.45
C THR A 309 15.24 6.29 -6.10
N ALA A 310 16.07 7.15 -6.69
CA ALA A 310 15.85 8.58 -6.67
C ALA A 310 14.97 8.96 -7.88
N VAL A 311 14.04 9.89 -7.69
CA VAL A 311 13.21 10.42 -8.77
C VAL A 311 13.38 11.95 -8.80
N PRO A 312 13.72 12.56 -9.95
CA PRO A 312 13.77 14.01 -10.06
C PRO A 312 12.41 14.62 -9.72
N SER A 313 12.40 15.72 -8.97
CA SER A 313 11.16 16.39 -8.54
C SER A 313 10.26 16.80 -9.71
N SER A 314 10.84 17.12 -10.87
CA SER A 314 10.11 17.41 -12.12
C SER A 314 9.29 16.23 -12.66
N LYS A 315 9.55 15.00 -12.18
CA LYS A 315 8.82 13.80 -12.54
C LYS A 315 7.74 13.39 -11.52
N GLY A 316 7.51 14.15 -10.45
CA GLY A 316 6.54 13.78 -9.42
C GLY A 316 6.96 12.50 -8.67
N GLY A 317 6.00 11.61 -8.38
CA GLY A 317 6.26 10.39 -7.62
C GLY A 317 6.52 10.61 -6.12
N GLY A 318 6.32 11.81 -5.60
CA GLY A 318 6.41 12.09 -4.16
C GLY A 318 5.39 11.31 -3.34
N THR A 319 5.67 11.13 -2.05
CA THR A 319 4.65 10.70 -1.09
C THR A 319 4.06 11.94 -0.45
N THR A 320 2.78 12.19 -0.72
CA THR A 320 2.11 13.45 -0.37
C THR A 320 1.03 13.19 0.66
N PHE A 321 1.02 13.98 1.73
CA PHE A 321 -0.03 13.98 2.74
C PHE A 321 -1.04 15.09 2.44
N ARG A 322 -2.34 14.77 2.44
CA ARG A 322 -3.38 15.71 2.01
C ARG A 322 -3.42 16.95 2.91
N ASP A 323 -3.44 16.69 4.21
CA ASP A 323 -3.79 17.68 5.23
C ASP A 323 -2.55 18.29 5.91
N LEU A 324 -1.40 17.63 5.83
CA LEU A 324 -0.14 18.11 6.42
C LEU A 324 0.51 19.15 5.51
N LYS A 325 1.12 20.19 6.08
CA LYS A 325 1.73 21.30 5.34
C LYS A 325 3.24 21.35 5.54
N GLU A 326 3.95 21.87 4.55
CA GLU A 326 5.37 22.19 4.69
C GLU A 326 5.56 23.38 5.63
N SER A 327 6.70 23.42 6.33
CA SER A 327 7.05 24.56 7.19
C SER A 327 7.36 25.83 6.40
N SER A 328 7.83 25.68 5.16
CA SER A 328 8.17 26.77 4.24
C SER A 328 6.95 27.43 3.61
N SER A 329 5.78 26.78 3.61
CA SER A 329 4.57 27.24 2.92
C SER A 329 3.32 26.66 3.57
N SER A 330 2.49 27.52 4.16
CA SER A 330 1.18 27.13 4.72
C SER A 330 0.20 26.63 3.65
N SER A 331 0.45 26.94 2.38
CA SER A 331 -0.36 26.48 1.25
C SER A 331 0.10 25.15 0.64
N SER A 332 1.37 24.79 0.78
CA SER A 332 1.93 23.60 0.14
C SER A 332 1.72 22.36 1.02
N PRO A 333 1.23 21.24 0.47
CA PRO A 333 1.17 19.99 1.22
C PRO A 333 2.58 19.48 1.53
N LEU A 334 2.73 18.76 2.63
CA LEU A 334 3.97 18.05 2.92
C LEU A 334 4.18 16.93 1.89
N VAL A 335 5.30 17.01 1.16
CA VAL A 335 5.69 16.00 0.17
C VAL A 335 7.09 15.47 0.47
N MET A 336 7.20 14.15 0.63
CA MET A 336 8.50 13.49 0.68
C MET A 336 8.91 13.06 -0.73
N GLN A 337 9.96 13.68 -1.27
CA GLN A 337 10.48 13.34 -2.59
C GLN A 337 11.29 12.03 -2.56
N PRO A 338 11.22 11.18 -3.61
CA PRO A 338 12.00 9.94 -3.65
C PRO A 338 13.50 10.24 -3.77
N GLN A 339 14.23 9.99 -2.69
CA GLN A 339 15.69 10.07 -2.63
C GLN A 339 16.22 8.68 -2.27
N ARG A 340 17.08 8.11 -3.12
CA ARG A 340 17.61 6.75 -2.94
C ARG A 340 18.16 6.58 -1.52
N GLY A 341 17.75 5.50 -0.86
CA GLY A 341 18.18 5.17 0.49
C GLY A 341 17.47 5.92 1.61
N SER A 342 16.71 6.97 1.32
CA SER A 342 15.99 7.71 2.36
C SER A 342 14.71 6.97 2.76
N ALA A 343 14.41 6.97 4.06
CA ALA A 343 13.19 6.39 4.61
C ALA A 343 12.24 7.46 5.13
N LEU A 344 10.96 7.27 4.90
CA LEU A 344 9.85 8.00 5.48
C LEU A 344 9.20 7.13 6.56
N LEU A 345 9.04 7.69 7.75
CA LEU A 345 8.37 7.04 8.88
C LEU A 345 7.20 7.91 9.34
N PHE A 346 6.00 7.34 9.35
CA PHE A 346 4.78 7.99 9.83
C PHE A 346 3.87 6.95 10.50
N PHE A 347 2.85 7.43 11.21
CA PHE A 347 2.09 6.61 12.15
C PHE A 347 0.60 6.62 11.78
N PRO A 348 0.10 5.59 11.08
CA PRO A 348 -1.31 5.51 10.67
C PRO A 348 -2.29 5.42 11.84
N SER A 349 -1.79 5.17 13.05
CA SER A 349 -2.59 5.04 14.26
C SER A 349 -1.77 5.43 15.49
N LEU A 350 -2.46 5.81 16.55
CA LEU A 350 -1.88 6.02 17.87
C LEU A 350 -1.45 4.69 18.50
N ALA A 351 -0.71 4.75 19.61
CA ALA A 351 -0.24 3.55 20.33
C ALA A 351 -1.39 2.62 20.77
N ASP A 352 -2.55 3.19 21.09
CA ASP A 352 -3.76 2.44 21.46
C ASP A 352 -4.46 1.77 20.28
N GLY A 353 -3.98 1.99 19.04
CA GLY A 353 -4.53 1.43 17.80
C GLY A 353 -5.69 2.25 17.23
N SER A 354 -6.00 3.43 17.79
CA SER A 354 -6.93 4.39 17.23
C SER A 354 -6.37 4.95 15.92
N PRO A 355 -7.07 4.84 14.78
CA PRO A 355 -6.57 5.39 13.53
C PRO A 355 -6.40 6.91 13.54
N ASP A 356 -5.42 7.39 12.79
CA ASP A 356 -5.12 8.81 12.66
C ASP A 356 -5.43 9.32 11.24
N ASP A 357 -6.64 9.85 11.08
CA ASP A 357 -7.17 10.38 9.82
C ASP A 357 -6.30 11.50 9.21
N ARG A 358 -5.41 12.11 10.00
CA ARG A 358 -4.47 13.16 9.54
C ARG A 358 -3.39 12.62 8.61
N THR A 359 -3.23 11.29 8.56
CA THR A 359 -2.20 10.61 7.76
C THR A 359 -2.68 10.17 6.37
N LEU A 360 -3.82 10.68 5.89
CA LEU A 360 -4.27 10.43 4.53
C LEU A 360 -3.19 10.83 3.53
N HIS A 361 -2.71 9.86 2.76
CA HIS A 361 -1.57 10.06 1.88
C HIS A 361 -1.75 9.36 0.54
N LYS A 362 -0.88 9.70 -0.40
CA LYS A 362 -0.83 9.09 -1.73
C LYS A 362 0.61 9.03 -2.24
N SER A 363 0.86 8.12 -3.18
CA SER A 363 2.01 8.26 -4.08
C SER A 363 1.56 9.07 -5.29
N GLU A 364 2.18 10.22 -5.53
CA GLU A 364 1.93 11.02 -6.72
C GLU A 364 2.20 10.23 -8.00
N VAL A 365 1.53 10.64 -9.08
CA VAL A 365 1.74 10.09 -10.41
C VAL A 365 3.21 10.31 -10.80
N LEU A 366 3.87 9.24 -11.22
CA LEU A 366 5.19 9.34 -11.82
C LEU A 366 5.05 9.81 -13.27
N VAL A 367 5.59 10.98 -13.60
CA VAL A 367 5.58 11.50 -14.97
C VAL A 367 6.62 10.77 -15.81
N GLY A 368 6.18 10.17 -16.90
CA GLY A 368 7.04 9.46 -17.84
C GLY A 368 6.22 8.56 -18.75
N ASN A 369 6.82 8.07 -19.83
CA ASN A 369 6.17 7.13 -20.75
C ASN A 369 6.33 5.66 -20.29
N GLY A 370 7.16 5.39 -19.28
CA GLY A 370 7.39 4.05 -18.72
C GLY A 370 7.92 3.04 -19.75
N GLN A 371 8.54 3.52 -20.83
CA GLN A 371 8.95 2.69 -21.97
C GLN A 371 10.33 2.08 -21.78
N ASP A 372 11.25 2.79 -21.10
CA ASP A 372 12.56 2.25 -20.81
C ASP A 372 12.51 1.43 -19.52
N LYS A 373 12.72 0.11 -19.65
CA LYS A 373 12.69 -0.79 -18.50
C LYS A 373 13.99 -0.74 -17.70
N ASP A 374 15.06 -0.26 -18.32
CA ASP A 374 16.41 -0.32 -17.80
C ASP A 374 16.86 1.04 -17.24
N ASN A 375 16.11 2.11 -17.52
CA ASN A 375 16.30 3.42 -16.90
C ASN A 375 15.67 3.45 -15.50
N GLU A 376 16.50 3.36 -14.45
CA GLU A 376 16.05 3.46 -13.06
C GLU A 376 15.37 4.80 -12.74
N ASP A 377 15.69 5.87 -13.47
CA ASP A 377 15.09 7.20 -13.28
C ASP A 377 13.67 7.32 -13.86
N ASP A 378 13.20 6.31 -14.60
CA ASP A 378 11.82 6.24 -15.11
C ASP A 378 10.91 5.37 -14.24
N HIS A 379 11.46 4.81 -13.15
CA HIS A 379 10.75 3.97 -12.20
C HIS A 379 10.96 4.43 -10.76
N LYS A 380 9.87 4.65 -10.04
CA LYS A 380 9.92 4.76 -8.58
C LYS A 380 9.89 3.35 -7.99
N TRP A 381 10.92 3.00 -7.23
CA TRP A 381 10.94 1.78 -6.42
C TRP A 381 10.94 2.15 -4.94
N ILE A 382 10.14 1.43 -4.16
CA ILE A 382 10.13 1.52 -2.70
C ILE A 382 10.15 0.11 -2.11
N VAL A 383 10.62 -0.01 -0.88
CA VAL A 383 10.24 -1.10 0.02
C VAL A 383 9.50 -0.50 1.20
N GLN A 384 8.39 -1.11 1.58
CA GLN A 384 7.60 -0.68 2.71
C GLN A 384 7.40 -1.83 3.70
N MET A 385 7.34 -1.48 4.97
CA MET A 385 7.11 -2.40 6.06
C MET A 385 6.20 -1.71 7.08
N TRP A 386 5.12 -2.38 7.45
CA TRP A 386 4.22 -1.91 8.49
C TRP A 386 4.58 -2.54 9.83
N THR A 387 4.36 -1.80 10.91
CA THR A 387 4.48 -2.30 12.28
C THR A 387 3.10 -2.42 12.88
N HIS A 388 2.79 -3.58 13.45
CA HIS A 388 1.52 -3.90 14.09
C HIS A 388 1.54 -3.60 15.59
N GLN A 389 0.36 -3.32 16.15
CA GLN A 389 0.18 -3.08 17.58
C GLN A 389 0.55 -4.29 18.45
N ARG A 390 0.40 -5.50 17.91
CA ARG A 390 0.65 -6.79 18.59
C ARG A 390 1.42 -7.71 17.64
N GLY A 391 1.81 -8.88 18.17
CA GLY A 391 2.41 -9.95 17.37
C GLY A 391 1.58 -10.26 16.12
N TYR A 392 2.26 -10.27 14.98
CA TYR A 392 1.70 -10.43 13.65
C TYR A 392 2.25 -11.70 13.00
N GLN A 393 1.37 -12.43 12.32
CA GLN A 393 1.72 -13.61 11.55
C GLN A 393 1.62 -13.32 10.06
N ALA A 394 2.74 -13.43 9.34
CA ALA A 394 2.76 -13.22 7.90
C ALA A 394 1.89 -14.22 7.15
N ALA A 395 1.13 -13.70 6.18
CA ALA A 395 0.32 -14.52 5.29
C ALA A 395 1.04 -14.79 3.96
N LEU A 396 1.92 -13.88 3.53
CA LEU A 396 2.63 -13.95 2.27
C LEU A 396 4.15 -13.70 2.43
N PRO A 397 4.97 -14.31 1.57
CA PRO A 397 4.64 -15.50 0.76
C PRO A 397 4.30 -16.71 1.66
N ILE A 398 3.76 -17.79 1.08
CA ILE A 398 3.41 -18.99 1.87
C ILE A 398 4.67 -19.52 2.57
N GLY A 399 4.54 -19.81 3.87
CA GLY A 399 5.67 -20.28 4.70
C GLY A 399 6.59 -19.17 5.20
N ASN A 400 6.24 -17.90 5.00
CA ASN A 400 6.96 -16.78 5.57
C ASN A 400 6.82 -16.76 7.10
N SER A 401 7.95 -16.63 7.81
CA SER A 401 8.01 -16.65 9.26
C SER A 401 9.02 -15.64 9.75
N ASN A 402 8.61 -14.81 10.70
CA ASN A 402 9.49 -13.84 11.35
C ASN A 402 10.56 -14.57 12.20
N GLU A 403 10.22 -15.69 12.83
CA GLU A 403 11.14 -16.52 13.61
C GLU A 403 12.28 -17.07 12.76
N ALA A 404 11.99 -17.50 11.53
CA ALA A 404 13.00 -17.99 10.60
C ALA A 404 14.04 -16.91 10.20
N ALA A 405 13.68 -15.62 10.33
CA ALA A 405 14.56 -14.51 10.05
C ALA A 405 15.33 -14.00 11.28
N ARG A 406 15.05 -14.51 12.49
CA ARG A 406 15.65 -14.00 13.74
C ARG A 406 17.18 -14.08 13.73
N ASP A 407 17.72 -15.25 13.40
CA ASP A 407 19.17 -15.49 13.44
C ASP A 407 19.90 -14.68 12.37
N ILE A 408 19.36 -14.62 11.15
CA ILE A 408 19.96 -13.83 10.08
C ILE A 408 19.86 -12.32 10.37
N MET A 409 18.74 -11.84 10.92
CA MET A 409 18.59 -10.45 11.34
C MET A 409 19.63 -10.08 12.41
N LYS A 410 19.80 -10.92 13.45
CA LYS A 410 20.82 -10.70 14.49
C LYS A 410 22.24 -10.70 13.93
N LYS A 411 22.57 -11.68 13.10
CA LYS A 411 23.88 -11.76 12.44
C LYS A 411 24.15 -10.52 11.57
N THR A 412 23.16 -10.07 10.81
CA THR A 412 23.25 -8.85 10.01
C THR A 412 23.39 -7.61 10.88
N GLY A 413 22.62 -7.50 11.98
CA GLY A 413 22.75 -6.38 12.93
C GLY A 413 24.14 -6.31 13.57
N SER A 414 24.74 -7.45 13.90
CA SER A 414 26.13 -7.51 14.38
C SER A 414 27.14 -7.12 13.30
N ALA A 415 26.96 -7.58 12.06
CA ALA A 415 27.83 -7.20 10.93
C ALA A 415 27.77 -5.69 10.64
N LEU A 416 26.59 -5.08 10.79
CA LEU A 416 26.39 -3.63 10.66
C LEU A 416 26.84 -2.83 11.89
N GLY A 417 27.32 -3.50 12.95
CA GLY A 417 27.85 -2.85 14.16
C GLY A 417 26.81 -2.42 15.19
N TYR A 418 25.53 -2.76 15.01
CA TYR A 418 24.47 -2.41 15.96
C TYR A 418 24.45 -3.29 17.21
N ILE A 419 24.98 -4.53 17.12
CA ILE A 419 24.97 -5.51 18.20
C ILE A 419 26.41 -5.87 18.55
N SER A 420 26.82 -5.64 19.81
CA SER A 420 28.09 -6.13 20.35
C SER A 420 28.10 -7.66 20.42
N TYR A 421 29.25 -8.28 20.13
CA TYR A 421 29.45 -9.74 20.21
C TYR A 421 29.10 -10.34 21.59
N ASP A 422 29.25 -9.57 22.66
CA ASP A 422 28.95 -10.03 24.03
C ASP A 422 27.44 -10.33 24.23
N ASN A 423 26.56 -9.61 23.52
CA ASN A 423 25.11 -9.76 23.63
C ASN A 423 24.53 -10.92 22.80
N ILE A 424 25.31 -11.51 21.89
CA ILE A 424 24.85 -12.62 21.04
C ILE A 424 24.77 -13.94 21.85
N SER A 425 25.59 -14.06 22.91
CA SER A 425 25.66 -15.28 23.73
C SER A 425 24.58 -15.38 24.81
N ALA A 426 24.03 -14.26 25.27
CA ALA A 426 23.12 -14.21 26.42
C ALA A 426 21.69 -14.71 26.09
N ASP A 427 21.24 -14.53 24.86
CA ASP A 427 19.85 -14.80 24.45
C ASP A 427 19.56 -16.27 24.10
N THR A 428 20.50 -17.18 24.35
CA THR A 428 20.29 -18.63 24.17
C THR A 428 19.92 -19.35 25.47
N SER A 429 19.80 -18.63 26.60
CA SER A 429 19.69 -19.24 27.93
C SER A 429 18.40 -18.99 28.72
N GLU A 430 17.43 -18.21 28.23
CA GLU A 430 16.18 -17.98 28.98
C GLU A 430 14.92 -18.15 28.13
N ILE A 431 14.58 -19.41 27.84
CA ILE A 431 13.17 -19.83 27.76
C ILE A 431 12.95 -20.82 28.90
N SER A 432 12.72 -20.28 30.10
CA SER A 432 12.15 -21.05 31.20
C SER A 432 10.62 -21.01 31.06
N PRO A 433 9.94 -22.16 30.87
CA PRO A 433 8.48 -22.18 30.79
C PRO A 433 7.88 -21.95 32.17
N ARG A 434 7.07 -20.89 32.31
CA ARG A 434 6.02 -20.81 33.34
C ARG A 434 4.77 -20.16 32.77
#